data_AF-A0A7Y6UCB6-F1
#
_entry.id   AF-A0A7Y6UCB6-F1
#
_cell.length_a   1.000
_cell.length_b   1.000
_cell.length_c   1.000
_cell.angle_alpha   90.00
_cell.angle_beta   90.00
_cell.angle_gamma   90.00
#
_symmetry.space_group_name_H-M   'P 1'
#
loop_
_entity.id
_entity.type
_entity.pdbx_description
1 polymer ?
#
loop_
_entity_poly.entity_id
_entity_poly.type
_entity_poly.pdbx_seq_one_letter_code
_entity_poly.pdbx_strand_id
1 'polypeptide(L)'
;DLAMVFHSSRGTGGSELFITRRPTRAGTWSVPAKLEPPDTPGEELRGWMSPCGFELYFESSTRAGTGDMDFFRMTRASVDEPFSGEVEVVELNTAQFEQDLRLVPDRRRAYFSSDRNGKFEIFETTR
;
A
#
# COMPACT_ATOMS: atom_id res chain seq x y z
N ASP A 1 -5.90 -10.74 -16.51
CA ASP A 1 -5.25 -11.05 -15.23
C ASP A 1 -5.76 -10.18 -14.11
N LEU A 2 -5.90 -10.77 -12.92
CA LEU A 2 -6.27 -10.10 -11.67
C LEU A 2 -5.10 -10.22 -10.69
N ALA A 3 -4.85 -9.17 -9.91
CA ALA A 3 -3.79 -9.14 -8.90
C ALA A 3 -4.36 -8.90 -7.50
N MET A 4 -3.66 -9.43 -6.50
CA MET A 4 -3.87 -9.11 -5.10
C MET A 4 -2.52 -8.76 -4.47
N VAL A 5 -2.47 -7.63 -3.78
CA VAL A 5 -1.33 -7.22 -2.96
C VAL A 5 -1.68 -7.44 -1.49
N PHE A 6 -0.74 -7.95 -0.73
CA PHE A 6 -0.88 -8.20 0.70
C PHE A 6 0.49 -8.17 1.37
N HIS A 7 0.54 -7.97 2.68
CA HIS A 7 1.80 -8.04 3.43
C HIS A 7 1.97 -9.41 4.09
N SER A 8 3.21 -9.85 4.32
CA SER A 8 3.51 -11.13 4.96
C SER A 8 4.90 -11.15 5.55
N SER A 9 5.07 -11.80 6.69
CA SER A 9 6.39 -12.06 7.32
C SER A 9 7.11 -13.29 6.75
N ARG A 10 6.92 -13.57 5.46
CA ARG A 10 7.44 -14.81 4.84
C ARG A 10 8.81 -14.64 4.20
N GLY A 11 9.23 -13.42 3.92
CA GLY A 11 10.55 -13.16 3.38
C GLY A 11 11.58 -12.97 4.49
N THR A 12 12.58 -12.13 4.23
CA THR A 12 13.79 -12.03 5.06
C THR A 12 13.81 -10.78 5.94
N GLY A 13 13.00 -9.76 5.61
CA GLY A 13 12.72 -8.60 6.47
C GLY A 13 11.59 -8.88 7.46
N GLY A 14 11.08 -7.83 8.11
CA GLY A 14 9.87 -7.89 8.94
C GLY A 14 8.64 -8.23 8.10
N SER A 15 7.55 -7.46 8.22
CA SER A 15 6.44 -7.60 7.28
C SER A 15 6.78 -6.90 5.96
N GLU A 16 6.68 -7.62 4.84
CA GLU A 16 6.98 -7.10 3.49
C GLU A 16 5.76 -7.25 2.57
N LEU A 17 5.72 -6.50 1.45
CA LEU A 17 4.65 -6.62 0.45
C LEU A 17 4.89 -7.78 -0.53
N PHE A 18 3.82 -8.51 -0.79
CA PHE A 18 3.74 -9.61 -1.76
C PHE A 18 2.61 -9.38 -2.75
N ILE A 19 2.76 -9.97 -3.93
CA ILE A 19 1.76 -9.98 -4.99
C ILE A 19 1.48 -11.40 -5.46
N THR A 20 0.21 -11.72 -5.65
CA THR A 20 -0.24 -12.94 -6.33
C THR A 20 -1.22 -12.59 -7.45
N ARG A 21 -1.27 -13.43 -8.48
CA ARG A 21 -2.10 -13.21 -9.68
C ARG A 21 -2.96 -14.42 -9.99
N ARG A 22 -4.09 -14.18 -10.66
CA ARG A 22 -4.92 -15.22 -11.26
C ARG A 22 -5.40 -14.77 -12.64
N PRO A 23 -5.57 -15.69 -13.60
CA PRO A 23 -5.97 -15.31 -14.96
C PRO A 23 -7.43 -14.82 -15.03
N THR A 24 -8.31 -15.40 -14.20
CA THR A 24 -9.75 -15.11 -14.19
C THR A 24 -10.30 -15.10 -12.76
N ARG A 25 -11.55 -14.67 -12.57
CA ARG A 25 -12.22 -14.69 -11.25
C ARG A 25 -12.39 -16.10 -10.67
N ALA A 26 -12.44 -17.12 -11.51
CA ALA A 26 -12.54 -18.53 -11.13
C ALA A 26 -11.19 -19.26 -11.16
N GLY A 27 -10.13 -18.61 -11.67
CA GLY A 27 -8.80 -19.19 -11.75
C GLY A 27 -8.10 -19.24 -10.38
N THR A 28 -7.17 -20.17 -10.26
CA THR A 28 -6.31 -20.32 -9.07
C THR A 28 -5.31 -19.17 -8.97
N TRP A 29 -5.00 -18.76 -7.74
CA TRP A 29 -3.92 -17.82 -7.45
C TRP A 29 -2.56 -18.46 -7.69
N SER A 30 -1.62 -17.71 -8.25
CA SER A 30 -0.22 -18.10 -8.37
C SER A 30 0.45 -18.14 -7.01
N VAL A 31 1.60 -18.81 -6.94
CA VAL A 31 2.50 -18.66 -5.78
C VAL A 31 2.79 -17.17 -5.60
N PRO A 32 2.63 -16.60 -4.39
CA PRO A 32 2.93 -15.20 -4.17
C PRO A 32 4.43 -14.91 -4.33
N ALA A 33 4.73 -13.82 -5.03
CA ALA A 33 6.08 -13.29 -5.17
C ALA A 33 6.21 -12.01 -4.35
N LYS A 34 7.42 -11.72 -3.85
CA LYS A 34 7.72 -10.44 -3.22
C LYS A 34 7.49 -9.30 -4.22
N LEU A 35 6.95 -8.17 -3.76
CA LEU A 35 6.64 -7.02 -4.61
C LEU A 35 7.87 -6.09 -4.66
N GLU A 36 8.64 -6.20 -5.72
CA GLU A 36 9.91 -5.51 -5.92
C GLU A 36 9.79 -4.32 -6.88
N PRO A 37 10.24 -3.11 -6.50
CA PRO A 37 10.11 -2.47 -5.18
C PRO A 37 8.64 -2.31 -4.75
N PRO A 38 8.33 -1.99 -3.47
CA PRO A 38 9.23 -1.51 -2.42
C PRO A 38 9.98 -2.65 -1.72
N ASP A 39 11.29 -2.74 -1.96
CA ASP A 39 12.19 -3.60 -1.17
C ASP A 39 13.10 -2.71 -0.32
N THR A 40 12.47 -2.04 0.63
CA THR A 40 13.22 -1.45 1.74
C THR A 40 13.32 -2.47 2.86
N PRO A 41 14.37 -2.41 3.70
CA PRO A 41 14.49 -3.26 4.89
C PRO A 41 13.47 -2.91 5.99
N GLY A 42 12.33 -2.35 5.62
CA GLY A 42 11.34 -1.77 6.50
C GLY A 42 10.19 -2.71 6.83
N GLU A 43 9.30 -2.25 7.71
CA GLU A 43 7.96 -2.81 7.81
C GLU A 43 7.08 -2.13 6.76
N GLU A 44 6.69 -2.87 5.72
CA GLU A 44 5.69 -2.44 4.76
C GLU A 44 4.40 -3.23 4.96
N LEU A 45 3.31 -2.48 5.15
CA LEU A 45 2.03 -3.05 5.53
C LEU A 45 0.92 -2.60 4.58
N ARG A 46 -0.18 -3.37 4.63
CA ARG A 46 -1.51 -3.03 4.11
C ARG A 46 -1.54 -2.40 2.70
N GLY A 47 -0.69 -2.88 1.80
CA GLY A 47 -0.61 -2.38 0.43
C GLY A 47 -1.96 -2.35 -0.32
N TRP A 48 -2.20 -1.28 -1.05
CA TRP A 48 -3.31 -1.10 -1.98
C TRP A 48 -2.78 -0.76 -3.36
N MET A 49 -3.12 -1.58 -4.36
CA MET A 49 -2.79 -1.33 -5.76
C MET A 49 -4.02 -0.82 -6.49
N SER A 50 -3.83 0.21 -7.33
CA SER A 50 -4.92 0.74 -8.14
C SER A 50 -5.44 -0.31 -9.15
N PRO A 51 -6.71 -0.24 -9.59
CA PRO A 51 -7.29 -1.23 -10.50
C PRO A 51 -6.54 -1.38 -11.84
N CYS A 52 -5.93 -0.31 -12.34
CA CYS A 52 -5.07 -0.33 -13.53
C CYS A 52 -3.65 -0.82 -13.25
N GLY A 53 -3.29 -1.00 -11.98
CA GLY A 53 -2.00 -1.52 -11.55
C GLY A 53 -0.87 -0.51 -11.59
N PHE A 54 -1.09 0.78 -11.88
CA PHE A 54 0.00 1.75 -12.07
C PHE A 54 0.41 2.50 -10.80
N GLU A 55 -0.36 2.36 -9.73
CA GLU A 55 -0.09 3.01 -8.44
C GLU A 55 -0.15 1.98 -7.33
N LEU A 56 0.79 2.10 -6.40
CA LEU A 56 0.82 1.36 -5.16
C LEU A 56 0.81 2.38 -4.02
N TYR A 57 -0.10 2.19 -3.08
CA TYR A 57 -0.11 2.85 -1.79
C TYR A 57 0.21 1.81 -0.73
N PHE A 58 0.99 2.17 0.27
CA PHE A 58 1.33 1.30 1.39
C PHE A 58 1.69 2.16 2.60
N GLU A 59 1.83 1.53 3.74
CA GLU A 59 2.24 2.22 4.96
C GLU A 59 3.58 1.68 5.48
N SER A 60 4.35 2.52 6.15
CA SER A 60 5.61 2.13 6.78
C SER A 60 5.92 2.96 8.03
N SER A 61 6.43 2.28 9.06
CA SER A 61 6.95 2.87 10.33
C SER A 61 8.46 3.07 10.32
N THR A 62 9.13 2.61 9.26
CA THR A 62 10.59 2.55 9.17
C THR A 62 11.17 3.49 8.12
N ARG A 63 10.31 4.01 7.24
CA ARG A 63 10.69 5.02 6.25
C ARG A 63 10.70 6.39 6.90
N ALA A 64 11.49 7.30 6.35
CA ALA A 64 11.44 8.69 6.76
C ALA A 64 10.10 9.31 6.32
N GLY A 65 9.19 9.48 7.26
CA GLY A 65 7.89 10.13 7.07
C GLY A 65 7.55 11.07 8.23
N THR A 66 6.31 11.55 8.25
CA THR A 66 5.80 12.53 9.21
C THR A 66 5.56 11.97 10.60
N GLY A 67 5.19 10.70 10.74
CA GLY A 67 4.61 10.14 11.95
C GLY A 67 5.13 8.77 12.36
N ASP A 68 4.30 8.05 13.13
CA ASP A 68 4.62 6.73 13.66
C ASP A 68 4.36 5.62 12.62
N MET A 69 3.38 5.82 11.74
CA MET A 69 3.10 4.97 10.59
C MET A 69 2.54 5.85 9.47
N ASP A 70 3.29 5.98 8.38
CA ASP A 70 2.97 6.93 7.31
C ASP A 70 2.53 6.23 6.03
N PHE A 71 1.62 6.85 5.28
CA PHE A 71 1.29 6.42 3.92
C PHE A 71 2.33 6.90 2.91
N PHE A 72 2.73 5.99 2.03
CA PHE A 72 3.60 6.22 0.89
C PHE A 72 2.94 5.77 -0.40
N ARG A 73 3.34 6.40 -1.51
CA ARG A 73 2.87 6.08 -2.85
C ARG A 73 4.05 5.87 -3.79
N MET A 74 3.94 4.86 -4.64
CA MET A 74 4.84 4.64 -5.78
C MET A 74 4.06 4.45 -7.07
N THR A 75 4.74 4.65 -8.20
CA THR A 75 4.16 4.51 -9.54
C THR A 75 5.02 3.68 -10.48
N ARG A 76 4.45 3.21 -11.57
CA ARG A 76 5.19 2.54 -12.65
C ARG A 76 4.61 2.89 -14.01
N ALA A 77 5.46 2.85 -15.03
CA ALA A 77 5.08 3.20 -16.40
C ALA A 77 4.25 2.11 -17.09
N SER A 78 4.42 0.85 -16.71
CA SER A 78 3.67 -0.29 -17.25
C SER A 78 3.48 -1.38 -16.18
N VAL A 79 2.68 -2.41 -16.47
CA VAL A 79 2.44 -3.51 -15.53
C VAL A 79 3.63 -4.47 -15.37
N ASP A 80 4.60 -4.38 -16.28
CA ASP A 80 5.81 -5.22 -16.30
C ASP A 80 7.05 -4.48 -15.76
N GLU A 81 6.95 -3.16 -15.62
CA GLU A 81 7.99 -2.33 -15.01
C GLU A 81 7.90 -2.36 -13.47
N PRO A 82 9.03 -2.19 -12.75
CA PRO A 82 9.05 -2.04 -11.30
C PRO A 82 8.35 -0.75 -10.85
N PHE A 83 7.83 -0.74 -9.62
CA PHE A 83 7.41 0.49 -8.96
C PHE A 83 8.63 1.37 -8.64
N SER A 84 8.44 2.69 -8.75
CA SER A 84 9.47 3.70 -8.52
C SER A 84 8.84 5.02 -8.08
N GLY A 85 9.68 6.03 -7.80
CA GLY A 85 9.22 7.38 -7.50
C GLY A 85 8.38 7.42 -6.23
N GLU A 86 8.94 6.93 -5.12
CA GLU A 86 8.29 7.00 -3.84
C GLU A 86 8.04 8.43 -3.39
N VAL A 87 6.83 8.68 -2.91
CA VAL A 87 6.41 9.94 -2.35
C VAL A 87 5.55 9.66 -1.12
N GLU A 88 5.85 10.34 -0.01
CA GLU A 88 4.99 10.37 1.17
C GLU A 88 3.66 11.08 0.85
N VAL A 89 2.54 10.54 1.34
CA VAL A 89 1.21 11.14 1.18
C VAL A 89 0.94 12.13 2.31
N VAL A 90 1.72 13.22 2.32
CA VAL A 90 1.75 14.23 3.39
C VAL A 90 0.40 14.87 3.69
N GLU A 91 -0.52 14.88 2.74
CA GLU A 91 -1.86 15.44 2.94
C GLU A 91 -2.77 14.57 3.83
N LEU A 92 -2.43 13.29 4.03
CA LEU A 92 -3.19 12.35 4.86
C LEU A 92 -2.47 11.99 6.16
N ASN A 93 -1.14 12.01 6.14
CA ASN A 93 -0.30 11.67 7.29
C ASN A 93 -0.40 12.70 8.40
N THR A 94 -0.25 12.22 9.62
CA THR A 94 -0.11 13.03 10.82
C THR A 94 1.10 12.54 11.61
N ALA A 95 1.33 13.07 12.82
CA ALA A 95 2.38 12.56 13.69
C ALA A 95 2.00 11.21 14.37
N GLN A 96 0.93 10.53 13.91
CA GLN A 96 0.31 9.39 14.58
C GLN A 96 0.31 8.17 13.65
N PHE A 97 -0.57 7.19 13.88
CA PHE A 97 -0.68 6.02 13.02
C PHE A 97 -1.71 6.25 11.91
N GLU A 98 -1.27 6.15 10.66
CA GLU A 98 -2.11 6.09 9.47
C GLU A 98 -2.12 4.67 8.91
N GLN A 99 -3.30 4.07 8.79
CA GLN A 99 -3.45 2.66 8.41
C GLN A 99 -4.56 2.37 7.40
N ASP A 100 -4.41 1.27 6.65
CA ASP A 100 -5.49 0.65 5.85
C ASP A 100 -6.11 1.59 4.79
N LEU A 101 -5.29 2.39 4.11
CA LEU A 101 -5.76 3.27 3.03
C LEU A 101 -6.44 2.51 1.89
N ARG A 102 -7.65 2.94 1.54
CA ARG A 102 -8.43 2.44 0.40
C ARG A 102 -8.96 3.61 -0.43
N LEU A 103 -8.53 3.68 -1.68
CA LEU A 103 -9.06 4.66 -2.63
C LEU A 103 -10.29 4.09 -3.33
N VAL A 104 -11.30 4.93 -3.49
CA VAL A 104 -12.43 4.67 -4.38
C VAL A 104 -11.93 4.74 -5.84
N PRO A 105 -12.43 3.91 -6.78
CA PRO A 105 -11.94 3.89 -8.16
C PRO A 105 -11.99 5.23 -8.90
N ASP A 106 -12.90 6.13 -8.51
CA ASP A 106 -13.01 7.49 -9.05
C ASP A 106 -11.89 8.44 -8.59
N ARG A 107 -11.05 8.02 -7.63
CA ARG A 107 -9.97 8.78 -6.97
C ARG A 107 -10.43 10.10 -6.35
N ARG A 108 -11.72 10.25 -6.09
CA ARG A 108 -12.29 11.43 -5.43
C ARG A 108 -12.55 11.21 -3.97
N ARG A 109 -12.45 9.96 -3.51
CA ARG A 109 -12.65 9.55 -2.13
C ARG A 109 -11.60 8.53 -1.72
N ALA A 110 -11.19 8.60 -0.46
CA ALA A 110 -10.47 7.52 0.19
C ALA A 110 -10.98 7.34 1.63
N TYR A 111 -10.82 6.11 2.12
CA TYR A 111 -11.07 5.74 3.50
C TYR A 111 -9.80 5.18 4.10
N PHE A 112 -9.55 5.48 5.36
CA PHE A 112 -8.39 4.96 6.10
C PHE A 112 -8.66 5.00 7.59
N SER A 113 -7.87 4.27 8.37
CA SER A 113 -7.90 4.28 9.83
C SER A 113 -6.81 5.21 10.37
N SER A 114 -7.10 5.97 11.41
CA SER A 114 -6.07 6.72 12.13
C SER A 114 -6.44 6.91 13.59
N ASP A 115 -5.44 7.02 14.46
CA ASP A 115 -5.59 7.32 15.88
C ASP A 115 -5.33 8.79 16.23
N ARG A 116 -5.34 9.70 15.24
CA ARG A 116 -5.19 11.16 15.41
C ARG A 116 -6.07 11.83 16.46
N ASN A 117 -7.16 11.18 16.88
CA ASN A 117 -8.06 11.64 17.94
C ASN A 117 -7.87 10.87 19.27
N GLY A 118 -6.74 10.18 19.46
CA GLY A 118 -6.39 9.37 20.63
C GLY A 118 -6.95 7.94 20.63
N LYS A 119 -7.61 7.52 19.54
CA LYS A 119 -8.11 6.15 19.32
C LYS A 119 -8.33 5.93 17.82
N PHE A 120 -8.20 4.69 17.35
CA PHE A 120 -8.46 4.38 15.94
C PHE A 120 -9.92 4.63 15.55
N GLU A 121 -10.09 5.47 14.53
CA GLU A 121 -11.36 5.76 13.87
C GLU A 121 -11.18 5.65 12.36
N ILE A 122 -12.29 5.42 11.64
CA ILE A 122 -12.28 5.45 10.18
C ILE A 122 -12.55 6.88 9.71
N PHE A 123 -11.64 7.40 8.90
CA PHE A 123 -11.73 8.71 8.27
C PHE A 123 -12.09 8.57 6.80
N GLU A 124 -12.87 9.54 6.32
CA GLU A 124 -13.12 9.76 4.90
C GLU A 124 -12.42 11.05 4.47
N THR A 125 -11.82 11.02 3.28
CA THR A 125 -11.30 12.22 2.62
C THR A 125 -11.86 12.32 1.21
N THR A 126 -12.05 13.55 0.75
CA THR A 126 -12.56 13.87 -0.59
C THR A 126 -11.66 14.89 -1.28
N ARG A 127 -11.56 14.81 -2.60
CA ARG A 127 -10.90 15.83 -3.43
C ARG A 127 -11.89 16.72 -4.16
#